data_AF-A0A965JLG0-F1
#
_entry.id   AF-A0A965JLG0-F1
#
_cell.length_a   1.000
_cell.length_b   1.000
_cell.length_c   1.000
_cell.angle_alpha   90.00
_cell.angle_beta   90.00
_cell.angle_gamma   90.00
#
_symmetry.space_group_name_H-M   'P 1'
#
loop_
_entity.id
_entity.type
_entity.pdbx_description
1 polymer ?
#
loop_
_entity_poly.entity_id
_entity_poly.type
_entity_poly.pdbx_seq_one_letter_code
_entity_poly.pdbx_strand_id
1 'polypeptide(L)' 'TARTIDNYILVFRKVFEKNARKPQFFHSIRSVGYKFTK' A
#
# COMPACT_ATOMS: atom_id res chain seq x y z
N THR A 1 6.70 13.16 5.97
CA THR A 1 7.74 12.13 6.21
C THR A 1 7.33 10.83 5.55
N ALA A 2 8.24 10.08 4.91
CA ALA A 2 7.92 8.80 4.25
C ALA A 2 7.16 7.82 5.16
N ARG A 3 7.58 7.74 6.44
CA ARG A 3 6.93 6.92 7.50
C ARG A 3 5.43 7.19 7.67
N THR A 4 4.95 8.41 7.40
CA THR A 4 3.52 8.75 7.53
C THR A 4 2.71 8.11 6.41
N ILE A 5 3.24 8.11 5.18
CA ILE A 5 2.60 7.50 4.02
C ILE A 5 2.59 5.98 4.17
N ASP A 6 3.69 5.39 4.65
CA ASP A 6 3.79 3.94 4.90
C ASP A 6 2.70 3.47 5.88
N ASN A 7 2.50 4.20 6.98
CA ASN A 7 1.46 3.90 7.96
C ASN A 7 0.05 4.05 7.38
N TYR A 8 -0.17 5.10 6.57
CA TYR A 8 -1.46 5.31 5.92
C TYR A 8 -1.79 4.18 4.93
N ILE A 9 -0.85 3.81 4.06
CA ILE A 9 -1.04 2.72 3.09
C ILE A 9 -1.25 1.38 3.79
N LEU A 10 -0.57 1.12 4.91
CA LEU A 10 -0.77 -0.10 5.71
C LEU A 10 -2.23 -0.22 6.20
N VAL A 11 -2.78 0.84 6.80
CA VAL A 11 -4.17 0.86 7.27
C VAL A 11 -5.14 0.81 6.09
N PHE A 12 -4.88 1.59 5.05
CA PHE A 12 -5.70 1.64 3.85
C PHE A 12 -5.84 0.26 3.19
N ARG A 13 -4.73 -0.49 3.06
CA ARG A 13 -4.75 -1.84 2.50
C ARG A 13 -5.57 -2.82 3.33
N LYS A 14 -5.65 -2.68 4.65
CA LYS A 14 -6.51 -3.55 5.48
C LYS A 14 -8.00 -3.33 5.22
N VAL A 15 -8.38 -2.10 4.87
CA VAL A 15 -9.78 -1.72 4.64
C VAL A 15 -10.18 -1.96 3.18
N PHE A 16 -9.30 -1.64 2.24
CA PHE A 16 -9.61 -1.65 0.81
C PHE A 16 -9.34 -3.00 0.14
N GLU A 17 -8.24 -3.68 0.49
CA GLU A 17 -7.90 -4.95 -0.13
C GLU A 17 -8.71 -6.08 0.51
N LYS A 18 -9.30 -6.93 -0.33
CA LYS A 18 -9.98 -8.16 0.14
C LYS A 18 -9.04 -9.08 0.91
N ASN A 19 -7.74 -9.07 0.57
CA ASN A 19 -6.71 -9.82 1.28
C ASN A 19 -5.41 -9.00 1.38
N ALA A 20 -5.14 -8.42 2.55
CA ALA A 20 -3.96 -7.60 2.79
C ALA A 20 -2.61 -8.30 2.54
N ARG A 21 -2.56 -9.65 2.65
CA ARG A 21 -1.34 -10.45 2.39
C ARG A 21 -1.02 -10.59 0.91
N LYS A 22 -2.01 -10.42 0.04
CA LYS A 22 -1.86 -10.45 -1.42
C LYS A 22 -2.49 -9.18 -2.01
N PRO A 23 -1.80 -8.03 -1.90
CA PRO A 23 -2.31 -6.78 -2.46
C PRO A 23 -2.50 -6.93 -3.97
N GLN A 24 -3.67 -6.57 -4.47
CA GLN A 24 -3.91 -6.50 -5.92
C GLN A 24 -3.75 -5.08 -6.43
N PHE A 25 -4.05 -4.08 -5.60
CA PHE A 25 -4.09 -2.70 -6.03
C PHE A 25 -2.85 -1.91 -5.64
N PHE A 26 -2.34 -2.08 -4.42
CA PHE A 26 -1.26 -1.24 -3.90
C PHE A 26 0.08 -1.97 -3.82
N HIS A 27 0.99 -1.65 -4.74
CA HIS A 27 2.33 -2.22 -4.79
C HIS A 27 3.36 -1.23 -4.24
N SER A 28 4.20 -1.70 -3.31
CA SER A 28 5.33 -0.91 -2.80
C SER A 28 6.52 -1.07 -3.74
N ILE A 29 7.06 0.05 -4.22
CA ILE A 29 8.26 0.13 -5.04
C ILE A 29 9.38 0.72 -4.19
N ARG A 30 10.41 -0.09 -3.94
CA ARG A 30 11.55 0.31 -3.11
C ARG A 30 12.20 1.58 -3.66
N SER A 31 12.45 2.53 -2.77
CA SER A 31 13.09 3.84 -3.08
C SER A 31 12.28 4.79 -3.96
N VAL A 32 11.06 4.43 -4.38
CA VAL A 32 10.17 5.27 -5.19
C VAL A 32 8.89 5.61 -4.44
N GLY A 33 8.23 4.60 -3.84
CA GLY A 33 6.97 4.80 -3.11
C GLY A 33 5.95 3.72 -3.43
N TYR A 34 4.74 4.11 -3.85
CA TYR A 34 3.63 3.20 -4.09
C TYR A 34 3.07 3.36 -5.50
N LYS A 35 2.72 2.24 -6.12
CA LYS A 35 2.04 2.19 -7.41
C LYS A 35 0.66 1.57 -7.23
N PHE A 36 -0.34 2.28 -7.73
CA PHE A 36 -1.69 1.76 -7.89
C PHE A 36 -1.79 1.01 -9.23
N THR A 37 -2.27 -0.23 -9.20
CA THR A 37 -2.53 -1.06 -10.39
C THR A 37 -3.94 -1.62 -10.29
N LYS A 38 -4.64 -1.71 -11.41
CA LYS A 38 -6.00 -2.25 -11.48
C LYS A 38 -5.98 -3.77 -11.53
#